data_AF-A0A7W9TYG7-F1
#
_entry.id   AF-A0A7W9TYG7-F1
#
_cell.length_a   1.000
_cell.length_b   1.000
_cell.length_c   1.000
_cell.angle_alpha   90.00
_cell.angle_beta   90.00
_cell.angle_gamma   90.00
#
_symmetry.space_group_name_H-M   'P 1'
#
loop_
_entity.id
_entity.type
_entity.pdbx_description
1 polymer ?
#
loop_
_entity_poly.entity_id
_entity_poly.type
_entity_poly.pdbx_seq_one_letter_code
_entity_poly.pdbx_strand_id
1 'polypeptide(L)'
;MRVPSTFPGAMPSPAPASAPAPQRAPKSGLRRAMGRDTLPVIALWTLTGLLILAHQGSVLTLAFPVLAIGVGLWLYFVNPVRYIGFMWWLWFLSPEVRRLADYGKGGFTPTSLIQVAPLAVTMISGLSLLRYYPVLAQRRGLPLLLALLGISYGFVVGVVANGPAAAVFDLANWVYPLLIGFHIMVLTRQYEETRDTIVNTFIYGMFVMGAYGLVQFFIMPPWDAMWMIGSDMNSQGDPVPLGVRVFSTMNSSGPFAFAMMGAMVLVMAAKHRVRWIAAAFGFFSFALSLVRSTWGGWAIAMVIQLMKSSNKVRLRIIVSAFVLAGVCVPLLTFGPVADRMQQRLNTLVNLSDDQSYEARNQFYADFAKTAFTDVTGEGLGATGASTKLSSSNGQLGQYGSFDSGVMNIPFVLGWPGTLMYMSGVLWLLARAVRVALRMPEDRYVCACLSLMVSIFAMLVFTNSLVGTGGLLLFSSAFSILGAGHWRRITRRQASGIAPATPPDTTPPTEVSD
;
A
#
# COMPACT_ATOMS: atom_id res chain seq x y z
N MET A 1 47.60 73.12 19.10
CA MET A 1 47.39 71.82 18.40
C MET A 1 47.68 70.68 19.36
N ARG A 2 46.64 70.05 19.92
CA ARG A 2 46.64 68.69 20.49
C ARG A 2 45.17 68.33 20.75
N VAL A 3 44.65 67.43 19.92
CA VAL A 3 43.28 66.87 20.00
C VAL A 3 43.36 65.60 20.83
N PRO A 4 42.43 65.31 21.76
CA PRO A 4 42.34 64.01 22.41
C PRO A 4 41.54 63.04 21.51
N SER A 5 42.15 61.89 21.18
CA SER A 5 41.52 60.79 20.45
C SER A 5 40.77 59.86 21.39
N THR A 6 39.45 59.96 21.44
CA THR A 6 38.55 58.96 22.04
C THR A 6 38.15 57.93 20.97
N PHE A 7 38.66 56.70 21.10
CA PHE A 7 38.14 55.53 20.37
C PHE A 7 36.96 54.90 21.17
N PRO A 8 35.87 54.44 20.53
CA PRO A 8 34.80 53.72 21.20
C PRO A 8 35.22 52.29 21.55
N GLY A 9 34.73 51.80 22.69
CA GLY A 9 35.06 50.50 23.26
C GLY A 9 34.76 49.30 22.36
N ALA A 10 35.60 48.28 22.52
CA ALA A 10 35.48 46.98 21.87
C ALA A 10 34.15 46.30 22.19
N MET A 11 33.50 45.74 21.16
CA MET A 11 32.33 44.87 21.32
C MET A 11 32.69 43.61 22.14
N PRO A 12 31.78 43.10 22.98
CA PRO A 12 32.00 41.85 23.69
C PRO A 12 32.07 40.68 22.71
N SER A 13 33.07 39.81 22.90
CA SER A 13 33.23 38.56 22.13
C SER A 13 31.97 37.71 22.15
N PRO A 14 31.58 37.08 21.03
CA PRO A 14 30.48 36.13 21.01
C PRO A 14 30.83 34.92 21.89
N ALA A 15 29.91 34.53 22.77
CA ALA A 15 30.02 33.36 23.60
C ALA A 15 30.29 32.10 22.75
N PRO A 16 31.15 31.17 23.20
CA PRO A 16 31.43 29.96 22.45
C PRO A 16 30.14 29.15 22.24
N ALA A 17 29.88 28.80 20.98
CA ALA A 17 28.75 27.97 20.58
C ALA A 17 28.71 26.70 21.44
N SER A 18 27.55 26.44 22.07
CA SER A 18 27.28 25.22 22.81
C SER A 18 27.65 23.99 21.96
N ALA A 19 28.55 23.16 22.49
CA ALA A 19 28.99 21.95 21.82
C ALA A 19 27.80 21.09 21.39
N PRO A 20 27.82 20.49 20.18
CA PRO A 20 26.76 19.60 19.75
C PRO A 20 26.64 18.42 20.72
N ALA A 21 25.41 18.13 21.16
CA ALA A 21 25.11 17.01 22.04
C ALA A 21 25.74 15.71 21.49
N PRO A 22 26.30 14.85 22.35
CA PRO A 22 27.00 13.65 21.91
C PRO A 22 26.05 12.77 21.09
N GLN A 23 26.38 12.56 19.82
CA GLN A 23 25.70 11.58 18.98
C GLN A 23 25.81 10.22 19.66
N ARG A 24 24.67 9.65 20.08
CA ARG A 24 24.61 8.31 20.67
C ARG A 24 25.35 7.33 19.75
N ALA A 25 26.40 6.70 20.28
CA ALA A 25 27.17 5.69 19.60
C ALA A 25 26.24 4.62 18.98
N PRO A 26 26.52 4.14 17.75
CA PRO A 26 25.69 3.12 17.12
C PRO A 26 25.77 1.84 17.95
N LYS A 27 24.67 1.50 18.63
CA LYS A 27 24.54 0.23 19.35
C LYS A 27 24.80 -0.92 18.37
N SER A 28 25.72 -1.83 18.73
CA SER A 28 26.14 -3.02 17.97
C SER A 28 24.96 -3.71 17.26
N GLY A 29 25.10 -4.02 15.97
CA GLY A 29 24.03 -4.53 15.10
C GLY A 29 23.23 -5.71 15.67
N LEU A 30 23.87 -6.60 16.44
CA LEU A 30 23.22 -7.76 17.07
C LEU A 30 22.17 -7.36 18.14
N ARG A 31 22.48 -6.39 19.00
CA ARG A 31 21.55 -5.86 20.01
C ARG A 31 20.39 -5.08 19.39
N ARG A 32 20.58 -4.52 18.20
CA ARG A 32 19.52 -3.86 17.42
C ARG A 32 18.62 -4.88 16.71
N ALA A 33 19.17 -6.02 16.28
CA ALA A 33 18.44 -7.14 15.68
C ALA A 33 17.59 -7.92 16.71
N MET A 34 18.02 -7.98 17.97
CA MET A 34 17.26 -8.57 19.09
C MET A 34 16.55 -7.52 19.96
N GLY A 35 16.10 -6.41 19.37
CA GLY A 35 15.34 -5.39 20.06
C GLY A 35 13.93 -5.85 20.46
N ARG A 36 13.34 -5.15 21.43
CA ARG A 36 11.96 -5.37 21.93
C ARG A 36 10.88 -5.28 20.84
N ASP A 37 11.21 -4.65 19.72
CA ASP A 37 10.34 -4.45 18.55
C ASP A 37 10.69 -5.34 17.34
N THR A 38 11.80 -6.08 17.34
CA THR A 38 12.11 -7.08 16.30
C THR A 38 11.87 -8.52 16.75
N LEU A 39 12.13 -8.83 18.03
CA LEU A 39 11.99 -10.18 18.58
C LEU A 39 10.62 -10.82 18.30
N PRO A 40 9.48 -10.13 18.55
CA PRO A 40 8.16 -10.73 18.30
C PRO A 40 7.91 -11.03 16.82
N VAL A 41 8.42 -10.19 15.91
CA VAL A 41 8.29 -10.39 14.46
C VAL A 41 9.11 -11.61 14.01
N ILE A 42 10.36 -11.69 14.47
CA ILE A 42 11.24 -12.84 14.18
C ILE A 42 10.61 -14.12 14.73
N ALA A 43 10.15 -14.10 15.98
CA ALA A 43 9.51 -15.25 16.62
C ALA A 43 8.29 -15.75 15.84
N LEU A 44 7.42 -14.85 15.37
CA LEU A 44 6.26 -15.20 14.54
C LEU A 44 6.68 -15.92 13.25
N TRP A 45 7.61 -15.35 12.48
CA TRP A 45 8.03 -15.94 11.21
C TRP A 45 8.83 -17.23 11.39
N THR A 46 9.67 -17.32 12.43
CA THR A 46 10.38 -18.55 12.78
C THR A 46 9.42 -19.65 13.18
N LEU A 47 8.45 -19.38 14.06
CA LEU A 47 7.44 -20.36 14.46
C LEU A 47 6.58 -20.79 13.26
N THR A 48 6.20 -19.85 12.39
CA THR A 48 5.49 -20.14 11.14
C THR A 48 6.29 -21.12 10.28
N GLY A 49 7.59 -20.85 10.05
CA GLY A 49 8.47 -21.74 9.31
C GLY A 49 8.60 -23.13 9.94
N LEU A 50 8.75 -23.21 11.27
CA LEU A 50 8.84 -24.49 11.99
C LEU A 50 7.55 -25.31 11.85
N LEU A 51 6.37 -24.69 11.96
CA LEU A 51 5.09 -25.37 11.79
C LEU A 51 4.85 -25.84 10.35
N ILE A 52 5.31 -25.07 9.36
CA ILE A 52 5.27 -25.49 7.95
C ILE A 52 6.16 -26.71 7.74
N LEU A 53 7.40 -26.69 8.23
CA LEU A 53 8.34 -27.81 8.11
C LEU A 53 7.86 -29.07 8.85
N ALA A 54 7.16 -28.89 9.98
CA ALA A 54 6.55 -29.99 10.73
C ALA A 54 5.23 -30.49 10.12
N HIS A 55 4.80 -29.96 8.97
CA HIS A 55 3.51 -30.25 8.32
C HIS A 55 2.28 -30.01 9.24
N GLN A 56 2.39 -29.10 10.20
CA GLN A 56 1.33 -28.78 11.17
C GLN A 56 0.38 -27.69 10.67
N GLY A 57 -0.17 -27.88 9.46
CA GLY A 57 -1.04 -26.90 8.81
C GLY A 57 -2.31 -26.54 9.59
N SER A 58 -2.87 -27.50 10.34
CA SER A 58 -4.04 -27.29 11.22
C SER A 58 -3.74 -26.32 12.36
N VAL A 59 -2.63 -26.54 13.06
CA VAL A 59 -2.18 -25.63 14.14
C VAL A 59 -1.88 -24.26 13.56
N LEU A 60 -1.18 -24.22 12.42
CA LEU A 60 -0.80 -22.97 11.77
C LEU A 60 -2.01 -22.11 11.37
N THR A 61 -3.12 -22.75 10.98
CA THR A 61 -4.36 -22.04 10.59
C THR A 61 -4.96 -21.22 11.73
N LEU A 62 -4.80 -21.68 12.97
CA LEU A 62 -5.27 -20.98 14.17
C LEU A 62 -4.19 -20.09 14.78
N ALA A 63 -2.96 -20.60 14.88
CA ALA A 63 -1.86 -19.91 15.53
C ALA A 63 -1.42 -18.67 14.75
N PHE A 64 -1.32 -18.74 13.42
CA PHE A 64 -0.84 -17.63 12.60
C PHE A 64 -1.67 -16.34 12.76
N PRO A 65 -3.01 -16.33 12.60
CA PRO A 65 -3.78 -15.11 12.75
C PRO A 65 -3.70 -14.55 14.18
N VAL A 66 -3.77 -15.39 15.22
CA VAL A 66 -3.70 -14.94 16.62
C VAL A 66 -2.36 -14.28 16.91
N LEU A 67 -1.25 -14.93 16.53
CA LEU A 67 0.09 -14.42 16.76
C LEU A 67 0.37 -13.17 15.91
N ALA A 68 -0.07 -13.15 14.65
CA ALA A 68 0.07 -11.97 13.78
C ALA A 68 -0.68 -10.76 14.34
N ILE A 69 -1.91 -10.93 14.84
CA ILE A 69 -2.67 -9.87 15.51
C ILE A 69 -1.96 -9.42 16.80
N GLY A 70 -1.48 -10.36 17.63
CA GLY A 70 -0.75 -10.03 18.84
C GLY A 70 0.53 -9.22 18.59
N VAL A 71 1.33 -9.62 17.59
CA VAL A 71 2.51 -8.88 17.15
C VAL A 71 2.14 -7.53 16.56
N GLY A 72 1.07 -7.46 15.77
CA GLY A 72 0.55 -6.22 15.20
C GLY A 72 0.15 -5.21 16.28
N LEU A 73 -0.61 -5.65 17.29
CA LEU A 73 -1.02 -4.84 18.44
C LEU A 73 0.19 -4.37 19.24
N TRP A 74 1.14 -5.27 19.51
CA TRP A 74 2.37 -4.92 20.21
C TRP A 74 3.17 -3.85 19.47
N LEU A 75 3.39 -4.03 18.16
CA LEU A 75 4.12 -3.06 17.34
C LEU A 75 3.39 -1.72 17.26
N TYR A 76 2.06 -1.72 17.19
CA TYR A 76 1.28 -0.48 17.16
C TYR A 76 1.61 0.43 18.36
N PHE A 77 1.76 -0.13 19.55
CA PHE A 77 2.08 0.63 20.76
C PHE A 77 3.58 0.87 20.97
N VAL A 78 4.44 -0.08 20.60
CA VAL A 78 5.89 0.00 20.86
C VAL A 78 6.64 0.75 19.76
N ASN A 79 6.33 0.45 18.50
CA ASN A 79 6.97 1.06 17.33
C ASN A 79 5.97 1.17 16.16
N PRO A 80 5.16 2.25 16.10
CA PRO A 80 4.10 2.40 15.11
C PRO A 80 4.63 2.51 13.67
N VAL A 81 5.90 2.87 13.49
CA VAL A 81 6.54 2.88 12.17
C VAL A 81 6.80 1.46 11.68
N ARG A 82 7.37 0.59 12.52
CA ARG A 82 7.59 -0.82 12.17
C ARG A 82 6.31 -1.62 11.99
N TYR A 83 5.24 -1.25 12.70
CA TYR A 83 3.91 -1.80 12.46
C TYR A 83 3.49 -1.68 10.99
N ILE A 84 3.78 -0.55 10.32
CA ILE A 84 3.46 -0.37 8.88
C ILE A 84 4.25 -1.36 8.01
N GLY A 85 5.54 -1.54 8.28
CA GLY A 85 6.36 -2.51 7.56
C GLY A 85 5.89 -3.95 7.78
N PHE A 86 5.58 -4.30 9.03
CA PHE A 86 5.03 -5.61 9.39
C PHE A 86 3.71 -5.89 8.69
N MET A 87 2.80 -4.91 8.66
CA MET A 87 1.52 -5.02 7.96
C MET A 87 1.73 -5.32 6.47
N TRP A 88 2.63 -4.61 5.78
CA TRP A 88 2.92 -4.88 4.36
C TRP A 88 3.51 -6.28 4.15
N TRP A 89 4.39 -6.76 5.03
CA TRP A 89 4.89 -8.12 4.97
C TRP A 89 3.79 -9.18 5.11
N LEU A 90 2.79 -8.96 5.96
CA LEU A 90 1.63 -9.85 6.03
C LEU A 90 0.85 -9.86 4.73
N TRP A 91 0.64 -8.70 4.08
CA TRP A 91 -0.03 -8.64 2.77
C TRP A 91 0.76 -9.35 1.68
N PHE A 92 2.10 -9.31 1.73
CA PHE A 92 2.95 -9.98 0.76
C PHE A 92 2.99 -11.50 0.96
N LEU A 93 3.01 -11.99 2.21
CA LEU A 93 3.36 -13.39 2.51
C LEU A 93 2.21 -14.24 3.07
N SER A 94 1.15 -13.65 3.63
CA SER A 94 0.08 -14.47 4.26
C SER A 94 -0.60 -15.44 3.28
N PRO A 95 -0.82 -15.11 1.99
CA PRO A 95 -1.37 -16.09 1.04
C PRO A 95 -0.42 -17.28 0.78
N GLU A 96 0.89 -17.07 0.79
CA GLU A 96 1.88 -18.16 0.75
C GLU A 96 1.80 -19.05 1.99
N VAL A 97 1.73 -18.44 3.18
CA VAL A 97 1.57 -19.19 4.44
C VAL A 97 0.30 -20.03 4.40
N ARG A 98 -0.80 -19.51 3.84
CA ARG A 98 -2.04 -20.29 3.64
C ARG A 98 -1.80 -21.49 2.74
N ARG A 99 -1.17 -21.31 1.58
CA ARG A 99 -0.94 -22.41 0.62
C ARG A 99 -0.07 -23.51 1.20
N LEU A 100 0.99 -23.14 1.91
CA LEU A 100 1.85 -24.09 2.61
C LEU A 100 1.11 -24.81 3.75
N ALA A 101 0.23 -24.10 4.48
CA ALA A 101 -0.60 -24.71 5.52
C ALA A 101 -1.61 -25.72 4.94
N ASP A 102 -2.32 -25.35 3.87
CA ASP A 102 -3.32 -26.21 3.21
C ASP A 102 -2.63 -27.44 2.59
N TYR A 103 -1.48 -27.26 1.95
CA TYR A 103 -0.65 -28.36 1.45
C TYR A 103 -0.18 -29.29 2.58
N GLY A 104 0.26 -28.73 3.71
CA GLY A 104 0.66 -29.51 4.89
C GLY A 104 -0.49 -30.31 5.52
N LYS A 105 -1.74 -29.85 5.40
CA LYS A 105 -2.93 -30.62 5.81
C LYS A 105 -3.34 -31.70 4.80
N GLY A 106 -2.82 -31.64 3.58
CA GLY A 106 -3.19 -32.53 2.48
C GLY A 106 -4.45 -32.13 1.72
N GLY A 107 -4.92 -30.88 1.81
CA GLY A 107 -6.13 -30.47 1.09
C GLY A 107 -6.42 -28.96 1.10
N PHE A 108 -7.13 -28.51 0.07
CA PHE A 108 -7.57 -27.13 -0.06
C PHE A 108 -8.66 -26.80 0.96
N THR A 109 -8.47 -25.74 1.75
CA THR A 109 -9.48 -25.22 2.66
C THR A 109 -10.16 -24.01 2.02
N PRO A 110 -11.48 -24.01 1.71
CA PRO A 110 -12.14 -22.86 1.08
C PRO A 110 -12.07 -21.57 1.91
N THR A 111 -12.29 -21.69 3.23
CA THR A 111 -12.33 -20.58 4.19
C THR A 111 -11.17 -20.69 5.19
N SER A 112 -10.01 -20.14 4.85
CA SER A 112 -8.84 -20.15 5.74
C SER A 112 -8.75 -18.89 6.61
N LEU A 113 -8.70 -19.09 7.94
CA LEU A 113 -8.51 -18.02 8.92
C LEU A 113 -7.16 -17.29 8.78
N ILE A 114 -6.18 -17.88 8.10
CA ILE A 114 -4.88 -17.25 7.83
C ILE A 114 -5.06 -15.94 7.05
N GLN A 115 -6.05 -15.86 6.15
CA GLN A 115 -6.29 -14.63 5.37
C GLN A 115 -6.94 -13.50 6.18
N VAL A 116 -7.46 -13.82 7.37
CA VAL A 116 -7.95 -12.80 8.31
C VAL A 116 -6.77 -12.02 8.90
N ALA A 117 -5.58 -12.61 9.01
CA ALA A 117 -4.40 -12.00 9.61
C ALA A 117 -4.01 -10.63 9.00
N PRO A 118 -3.76 -10.50 7.68
CA PRO A 118 -3.40 -9.21 7.09
C PRO A 118 -4.53 -8.18 7.23
N LEU A 119 -5.80 -8.60 7.10
CA LEU A 119 -6.96 -7.73 7.27
C LEU A 119 -7.06 -7.20 8.70
N ALA A 120 -7.06 -8.09 9.68
CA ALA A 120 -7.18 -7.76 11.09
C ALA A 120 -6.00 -6.91 11.58
N VAL A 121 -4.77 -7.24 11.16
CA VAL A 121 -3.60 -6.43 11.50
C VAL A 121 -3.73 -5.03 10.90
N THR A 122 -4.12 -4.87 9.63
CA THR A 122 -4.36 -3.53 9.08
C THR A 122 -5.46 -2.79 9.85
N MET A 123 -6.55 -3.45 10.26
CA MET A 123 -7.64 -2.83 11.01
C MET A 123 -7.21 -2.25 12.37
N ILE A 124 -6.11 -2.71 12.97
CA ILE A 124 -5.53 -2.11 14.19
C ILE A 124 -5.21 -0.62 13.98
N SER A 125 -4.91 -0.19 12.74
CA SER A 125 -4.68 1.23 12.45
C SER A 125 -5.89 2.10 12.75
N GLY A 126 -7.10 1.51 12.82
CA GLY A 126 -8.33 2.16 13.27
C GLY A 126 -8.26 2.75 14.68
N LEU A 127 -7.43 2.19 15.57
CA LEU A 127 -7.14 2.78 16.88
C LEU A 127 -6.57 4.19 16.77
N SER A 128 -5.90 4.51 15.66
CA SER A 128 -5.38 5.85 15.40
C SER A 128 -6.50 6.84 15.14
N LEU A 129 -7.57 6.41 14.46
CA LEU A 129 -8.73 7.24 14.23
C LEU A 129 -9.41 7.60 15.56
N LEU A 130 -9.51 6.62 16.47
CA LEU A 130 -10.03 6.83 17.82
C LEU A 130 -9.13 7.75 18.66
N ARG A 131 -7.81 7.52 18.63
CA ARG A 131 -6.83 8.31 19.40
C ARG A 131 -6.69 9.75 18.89
N TYR A 132 -6.83 9.96 17.59
CA TYR A 132 -6.66 11.25 16.93
C TYR A 132 -7.97 11.77 16.32
N TYR A 133 -9.11 11.40 16.90
CA TYR A 133 -10.44 11.84 16.45
C TYR A 133 -10.61 13.37 16.35
N PRO A 134 -9.95 14.24 17.16
CA PRO A 134 -10.10 15.69 17.01
C PRO A 134 -9.57 16.20 15.66
N VAL A 135 -8.74 15.42 14.97
CA VAL A 135 -8.30 15.73 13.60
C VAL A 135 -9.47 15.63 12.60
N LEU A 136 -10.46 14.77 12.86
CA LEU A 136 -11.67 14.65 12.04
C LEU A 136 -12.57 15.89 12.13
N ALA A 137 -12.61 16.54 13.30
CA ALA A 137 -13.36 17.77 13.51
C ALA A 137 -12.77 19.00 12.79
N GLN A 138 -11.54 18.88 12.26
CA GLN A 138 -10.91 19.95 11.50
C GLN A 138 -11.31 19.87 10.01
N ARG A 139 -11.27 20.99 9.29
CA ARG A 139 -11.44 21.02 7.81
C ARG A 139 -10.50 20.06 7.06
N ARG A 140 -9.42 19.63 7.71
CA ARG A 140 -8.45 18.66 7.16
C ARG A 140 -8.95 17.22 7.23
N GLY A 141 -9.86 16.88 8.13
CA GLY A 141 -10.45 15.56 8.30
C GLY A 141 -11.74 15.32 7.50
N LEU A 142 -12.39 16.39 7.00
CA LEU A 142 -13.62 16.29 6.21
C LEU A 142 -13.58 15.29 5.03
N PRO A 143 -12.51 15.21 4.21
CA PRO A 143 -12.47 14.25 3.11
C PRO A 143 -12.55 12.79 3.58
N LEU A 144 -11.91 12.49 4.71
CA LEU A 144 -11.96 11.16 5.32
C LEU A 144 -13.33 10.88 5.91
N LEU A 145 -13.94 11.87 6.57
CA LEU A 145 -15.28 11.75 7.14
C LEU A 145 -16.33 11.48 6.06
N LEU A 146 -16.29 12.19 4.93
CA LEU A 146 -17.17 11.92 3.78
C LEU A 146 -16.99 10.50 3.24
N ALA A 147 -15.75 10.05 3.10
CA ALA A 147 -15.46 8.69 2.67
C ALA A 147 -16.04 7.63 3.64
N LEU A 148 -15.85 7.82 4.94
CA LEU A 148 -16.37 6.92 5.96
C LEU A 148 -17.90 6.93 6.03
N LEU A 149 -18.56 8.08 5.85
CA LEU A 149 -20.02 8.16 5.79
C LEU A 149 -20.58 7.42 4.57
N GLY A 150 -19.96 7.57 3.40
CA GLY A 150 -20.38 6.86 2.20
C GLY A 150 -20.27 5.33 2.36
N ILE A 151 -19.18 4.85 2.96
CA ILE A 151 -19.02 3.43 3.27
C ILE A 151 -20.04 2.97 4.33
N SER A 152 -20.31 3.79 5.35
CA SER A 152 -21.28 3.47 6.40
C SER A 152 -22.70 3.33 5.84
N TYR A 153 -23.07 4.16 4.86
CA TYR A 153 -24.33 4.01 4.14
C TYR A 153 -24.42 2.66 3.42
N GLY A 154 -23.41 2.33 2.61
CA GLY A 154 -23.37 1.03 1.91
C GLY A 154 -23.35 -0.17 2.85
N PHE A 155 -22.79 -0.02 4.05
CA PHE A 155 -22.83 -1.03 5.10
C PHE A 155 -24.24 -1.27 5.63
N VAL A 156 -24.98 -0.22 5.96
CA VAL A 156 -26.36 -0.36 6.46
C VAL A 156 -27.24 -1.04 5.41
N VAL A 157 -27.12 -0.65 4.14
CA VAL A 157 -27.83 -1.31 3.03
C VAL A 157 -27.39 -2.78 2.91
N GLY A 158 -26.08 -3.04 2.94
CA GLY A 158 -25.52 -4.39 2.81
C GLY A 158 -25.90 -5.36 3.93
N VAL A 159 -26.02 -4.88 5.17
CA VAL A 159 -26.48 -5.71 6.30
C VAL A 159 -27.91 -6.21 6.07
N VAL A 160 -28.77 -5.36 5.49
CA VAL A 160 -30.16 -5.70 5.19
C VAL A 160 -30.26 -6.60 3.96
N ALA A 161 -29.50 -6.31 2.91
CA ALA A 161 -29.59 -7.01 1.62
C ALA A 161 -28.80 -8.33 1.56
N ASN A 162 -27.56 -8.34 2.05
CA ASN A 162 -26.59 -9.45 1.87
C ASN A 162 -26.29 -10.21 3.17
N GLY A 163 -26.83 -9.73 4.29
CA GLY A 163 -26.61 -10.30 5.62
C GLY A 163 -25.35 -9.76 6.33
N PRO A 164 -25.32 -9.82 7.68
CA PRO A 164 -24.27 -9.19 8.47
C PRO A 164 -22.85 -9.69 8.19
N ALA A 165 -22.67 -10.99 7.95
CA ALA A 165 -21.35 -11.59 7.79
C ALA A 165 -20.63 -11.09 6.52
N ALA A 166 -21.32 -11.11 5.37
CA ALA A 166 -20.78 -10.61 4.12
C ALA A 166 -20.54 -9.09 4.17
N ALA A 167 -21.48 -8.34 4.74
CA ALA A 167 -21.37 -6.89 4.88
C ALA A 167 -20.19 -6.46 5.77
N VAL A 168 -19.92 -7.15 6.90
CA VAL A 168 -18.78 -6.84 7.79
C VAL A 168 -17.44 -7.15 7.12
N PHE A 169 -17.34 -8.27 6.42
CA PHE A 169 -16.12 -8.62 5.69
C PHE A 169 -15.81 -7.59 4.60
N ASP A 170 -16.84 -7.18 3.85
CA ASP A 170 -16.67 -6.18 2.80
C ASP A 170 -16.42 -4.78 3.38
N LEU A 171 -17.08 -4.41 4.48
CA LEU A 171 -16.77 -3.17 5.23
C LEU A 171 -15.29 -3.06 5.56
N ALA A 172 -14.66 -4.15 6.02
CA ALA A 172 -13.23 -4.15 6.27
C ALA A 172 -12.45 -3.80 4.98
N ASN A 173 -12.78 -4.40 3.84
CA ASN A 173 -12.14 -4.16 2.53
C ASN A 173 -12.19 -2.71 2.06
N TRP A 174 -13.28 -2.01 2.37
CA TRP A 174 -13.44 -0.60 2.03
C TRP A 174 -12.77 0.34 3.04
N VAL A 175 -12.76 -0.02 4.33
CA VAL A 175 -12.33 0.87 5.41
C VAL A 175 -10.82 0.79 5.68
N TYR A 176 -10.22 -0.41 5.71
CA TYR A 176 -8.80 -0.53 6.11
C TYR A 176 -7.83 0.31 5.26
N PRO A 177 -8.02 0.53 3.95
CA PRO A 177 -7.13 1.37 3.16
C PRO A 177 -7.07 2.82 3.65
N LEU A 178 -8.23 3.36 4.03
CA LEU A 178 -8.35 4.69 4.60
C LEU A 178 -7.73 4.76 6.00
N LEU A 179 -7.94 3.73 6.83
CA LEU A 179 -7.42 3.69 8.20
C LEU A 179 -5.89 3.66 8.22
N ILE A 180 -5.25 2.82 7.40
CA ILE A 180 -3.78 2.75 7.39
C ILE A 180 -3.19 4.03 6.82
N GLY A 181 -3.81 4.61 5.80
CA GLY A 181 -3.42 5.91 5.26
C GLY A 181 -3.46 6.98 6.35
N PHE A 182 -4.56 7.07 7.10
CA PHE A 182 -4.69 8.00 8.21
C PHE A 182 -3.61 7.77 9.29
N HIS A 183 -3.33 6.51 9.64
CA HIS A 183 -2.26 6.17 10.58
C HIS A 183 -0.88 6.66 10.10
N ILE A 184 -0.54 6.47 8.82
CA ILE A 184 0.70 7.00 8.23
C ILE A 184 0.76 8.52 8.35
N MET A 185 -0.35 9.23 8.11
CA MET A 185 -0.40 10.69 8.19
C MET A 185 -0.15 11.22 9.61
N VAL A 186 -0.73 10.59 10.64
CA VAL A 186 -0.55 11.05 12.03
C VAL A 186 0.88 10.85 12.54
N LEU A 187 1.65 9.93 11.93
CA LEU A 187 3.09 9.75 12.19
C LEU A 187 3.98 10.79 11.51
N THR A 188 3.46 11.98 11.18
CA THR A 188 4.20 13.06 10.50
C THR A 188 5.52 13.44 11.18
N ARG A 189 5.61 13.33 12.52
CA ARG A 189 6.84 13.65 13.27
C ARG A 189 7.96 12.65 13.00
N GLN A 190 7.61 11.41 12.64
CA GLN A 190 8.51 10.31 12.31
C GLN A 190 8.55 10.06 10.79
N TYR A 191 8.22 11.09 9.99
CA TYR A 191 8.04 10.96 8.54
C TYR A 191 9.22 10.29 7.83
N GLU A 192 10.46 10.65 8.17
CA GLU A 192 11.64 10.07 7.54
C GLU A 192 11.79 8.57 7.82
N GLU A 193 11.52 8.14 9.05
CA GLU A 193 11.55 6.72 9.45
C GLU A 193 10.41 5.94 8.78
N THR A 194 9.21 6.54 8.71
CA THR A 194 8.06 5.98 8.00
C THR A 194 8.33 5.81 6.51
N ARG A 195 8.88 6.83 5.85
CA ARG A 195 9.32 6.77 4.46
C ARG A 195 10.30 5.62 4.25
N ASP A 196 11.36 5.58 5.04
CA ASP A 196 12.43 4.60 4.87
C ASP A 196 11.91 3.18 5.14
N THR A 197 11.01 3.01 6.11
CA THR A 197 10.36 1.71 6.40
C THR A 197 9.48 1.25 5.25
N ILE A 198 8.63 2.12 4.69
CA ILE A 198 7.78 1.79 3.55
C ILE A 198 8.65 1.43 2.34
N VAL A 199 9.59 2.29 1.97
CA VAL A 199 10.47 2.05 0.82
C VAL A 199 11.22 0.73 1.00
N ASN A 200 11.90 0.51 2.13
CA ASN A 200 12.67 -0.71 2.35
C ASN A 200 11.76 -1.95 2.32
N THR A 201 10.58 -1.90 2.94
CA THR A 201 9.63 -3.02 2.94
C THR A 201 9.21 -3.40 1.52
N PHE A 202 8.92 -2.42 0.67
CA PHE A 202 8.59 -2.67 -0.74
C PHE A 202 9.78 -3.20 -1.54
N ILE A 203 11.01 -2.72 -1.32
CA ILE A 203 12.16 -3.24 -2.06
C ILE A 203 12.49 -4.68 -1.65
N TYR A 204 12.49 -5.00 -0.36
CA TYR A 204 12.71 -6.38 0.08
C TYR A 204 11.53 -7.29 -0.28
N GLY A 205 10.30 -6.79 -0.19
CA GLY A 205 9.10 -7.49 -0.68
C GLY A 205 9.20 -7.81 -2.17
N MET A 206 9.61 -6.84 -2.99
CA MET A 206 9.83 -7.03 -4.42
C MET A 206 10.90 -8.08 -4.72
N PHE A 207 11.97 -8.13 -3.92
CA PHE A 207 12.99 -9.17 -4.06
C PHE A 207 12.42 -10.56 -3.73
N VAL A 208 11.76 -10.71 -2.58
CA VAL A 208 11.20 -12.01 -2.15
C VAL A 208 10.12 -12.48 -3.11
N MET A 209 9.14 -11.63 -3.41
CA MET A 209 8.05 -11.96 -4.32
C MET A 209 8.52 -12.12 -5.77
N GLY A 210 9.51 -11.34 -6.22
CA GLY A 210 10.10 -11.50 -7.54
C GLY A 210 10.87 -12.82 -7.67
N ALA A 211 11.72 -13.14 -6.69
CA ALA A 211 12.46 -14.41 -6.70
C ALA A 211 11.50 -15.61 -6.67
N TYR A 212 10.51 -15.60 -5.77
CA TYR A 212 9.51 -16.65 -5.69
C TYR A 212 8.62 -16.71 -6.93
N GLY A 213 8.31 -15.58 -7.57
CA GLY A 213 7.52 -15.55 -8.80
C GLY A 213 8.22 -16.26 -9.98
N LEU A 214 9.55 -16.20 -10.06
CA LEU A 214 10.30 -16.99 -11.04
C LEU A 214 10.27 -18.48 -10.71
N VAL A 215 10.44 -18.84 -9.44
CA VAL A 215 10.31 -20.23 -8.98
C VAL A 215 8.93 -20.79 -9.34
N GLN A 216 7.87 -20.02 -9.07
CA GLN A 216 6.50 -20.39 -9.43
C GLN A 216 6.33 -20.63 -10.94
N PHE A 217 6.92 -19.78 -11.78
CA PHE A 217 6.79 -19.91 -13.24
C PHE A 217 7.54 -21.12 -13.81
N PHE A 218 8.77 -21.36 -13.37
CA PHE A 218 9.62 -22.41 -13.95
C PHE A 218 9.40 -23.79 -13.33
N ILE A 219 9.02 -23.85 -12.05
CA ILE A 219 8.91 -25.13 -11.32
C ILE A 219 7.45 -25.51 -11.09
N MET A 220 6.55 -24.54 -10.90
CA MET A 220 5.18 -24.76 -10.42
C MET A 220 5.15 -25.63 -9.16
N PRO A 221 5.41 -25.05 -7.97
CA PRO A 221 5.40 -25.82 -6.73
C PRO A 221 4.06 -26.53 -6.48
N PRO A 222 4.06 -27.74 -5.89
CA PRO A 222 2.83 -28.52 -5.69
C PRO A 222 1.73 -27.80 -4.89
N TRP A 223 2.11 -26.96 -3.93
CA TRP A 223 1.15 -26.18 -3.14
C TRP A 223 0.50 -25.04 -3.95
N ASP A 224 1.19 -24.50 -4.96
CA ASP A 224 0.66 -23.51 -5.89
C ASP A 224 -0.30 -24.17 -6.90
N ALA A 225 0.05 -25.35 -7.39
CA ALA A 225 -0.84 -26.14 -8.23
C ALA A 225 -2.11 -26.54 -7.48
N MET A 226 -1.99 -27.02 -6.24
CA MET A 226 -3.13 -27.33 -5.37
C MET A 226 -4.02 -26.11 -5.14
N TRP A 227 -3.41 -24.94 -4.93
CA TRP A 227 -4.14 -23.69 -4.79
C TRP A 227 -4.95 -23.37 -6.04
N MET A 228 -4.33 -23.40 -7.22
CA MET A 228 -4.99 -23.08 -8.49
C MET A 228 -6.17 -24.00 -8.78
N ILE A 229 -5.99 -25.31 -8.54
CA ILE A 229 -7.03 -26.32 -8.73
C ILE A 229 -8.16 -26.12 -7.72
N GLY A 230 -7.83 -26.01 -6.43
CA GLY A 230 -8.83 -25.92 -5.36
C GLY A 230 -9.62 -24.60 -5.36
N SER A 231 -9.05 -23.52 -5.91
CA SER A 231 -9.70 -22.21 -5.98
C SER A 231 -10.33 -21.88 -7.34
N ASP A 232 -10.42 -22.86 -8.24
CA ASP A 232 -11.01 -22.73 -9.59
C ASP A 232 -10.44 -21.55 -10.39
N MET A 233 -9.12 -21.34 -10.30
CA MET A 233 -8.42 -20.19 -10.89
C MET A 233 -8.12 -20.36 -12.39
N ASN A 234 -9.11 -20.77 -13.19
CA ASN A 234 -8.96 -21.05 -14.61
C ASN A 234 -8.39 -19.85 -15.41
N SER A 235 -8.66 -18.61 -14.95
CA SER A 235 -8.15 -17.39 -15.58
C SER A 235 -6.65 -17.11 -15.34
N GLN A 236 -5.98 -17.90 -14.48
CA GLN A 236 -4.54 -17.83 -14.23
C GLN A 236 -3.71 -18.71 -15.17
N GLY A 237 -4.35 -19.46 -16.06
CA GLY A 237 -3.69 -20.45 -16.90
C GLY A 237 -3.56 -21.81 -16.21
N ASP A 238 -2.73 -22.68 -16.77
CA ASP A 238 -2.65 -24.07 -16.33
C ASP A 238 -1.67 -24.22 -15.15
N PRO A 239 -1.98 -25.10 -14.17
CA PRO A 239 -1.14 -25.36 -13.00
C PRO A 239 0.06 -26.25 -13.37
N VAL A 240 0.81 -25.86 -14.40
CA VAL A 240 2.00 -26.54 -14.91
C VAL A 240 3.14 -25.54 -15.14
N PRO A 241 4.41 -25.99 -15.14
CA PRO A 241 5.55 -25.14 -15.48
C PRO A 241 5.33 -24.40 -16.79
N LEU A 242 5.69 -23.11 -16.84
CA LEU A 242 5.54 -22.21 -18.00
C LEU A 242 4.08 -21.95 -18.45
N GLY A 243 3.09 -22.60 -17.81
CA GLY A 243 1.67 -22.47 -18.13
C GLY A 243 0.94 -21.37 -17.35
N VAL A 244 1.52 -20.93 -16.23
CA VAL A 244 0.86 -20.06 -15.26
C VAL A 244 1.16 -18.57 -15.45
N ARG A 245 0.15 -17.75 -15.16
CA ARG A 245 0.29 -16.31 -14.91
C ARG A 245 0.78 -16.09 -13.49
N VAL A 246 1.98 -15.54 -13.34
CA VAL A 246 2.65 -15.43 -12.04
C VAL A 246 1.82 -14.60 -11.06
N PHE A 247 1.56 -15.19 -9.90
CA PHE A 247 0.93 -14.56 -8.74
C PHE A 247 1.82 -14.59 -7.49
N SER A 248 2.98 -15.27 -7.58
CA SER A 248 3.99 -15.36 -6.53
C SER A 248 3.37 -15.71 -5.18
N THR A 249 3.74 -15.02 -4.11
CA THR A 249 3.29 -15.25 -2.73
C THR A 249 1.90 -14.67 -2.43
N MET A 250 1.22 -14.04 -3.39
CA MET A 250 -0.09 -13.41 -3.20
C MET A 250 -1.24 -14.30 -3.70
N ASN A 251 -2.50 -13.90 -3.44
CA ASN A 251 -3.68 -14.72 -3.75
C ASN A 251 -3.91 -14.95 -5.26
N SER A 252 -3.53 -14.00 -6.10
CA SER A 252 -3.75 -14.04 -7.55
C SER A 252 -2.85 -13.02 -8.27
N SER A 253 -2.79 -13.09 -9.60
CA SER A 253 -1.90 -12.23 -10.40
C SER A 253 -2.24 -10.74 -10.27
N GLY A 254 -3.50 -10.40 -10.01
CA GLY A 254 -3.96 -9.01 -9.84
C GLY A 254 -3.32 -8.29 -8.64
N PRO A 255 -3.59 -8.72 -7.39
CA PRO A 255 -2.96 -8.18 -6.19
C PRO A 255 -1.43 -8.18 -6.27
N PHE A 256 -0.84 -9.26 -6.80
CA PHE A 256 0.59 -9.36 -7.04
C PHE A 256 1.10 -8.24 -7.95
N ALA A 257 0.47 -8.05 -9.10
CA ALA A 257 0.88 -7.04 -10.05
C ALA A 257 0.73 -5.61 -9.49
N PHE A 258 -0.29 -5.34 -8.66
CA PHE A 258 -0.40 -4.07 -7.94
C PHE A 258 0.77 -3.86 -6.96
N ALA A 259 1.08 -4.86 -6.13
CA ALA A 259 2.18 -4.77 -5.18
C ALA A 259 3.54 -4.57 -5.87
N MET A 260 3.78 -5.29 -6.97
CA MET A 260 5.01 -5.18 -7.77
C MET A 260 5.12 -3.83 -8.48
N MET A 261 4.04 -3.34 -9.10
CA MET A 261 3.97 -1.99 -9.64
C MET A 261 4.32 -0.96 -8.57
N GLY A 262 3.74 -1.11 -7.37
CA GLY A 262 4.03 -0.27 -6.21
C GLY A 262 5.51 -0.26 -5.84
N ALA A 263 6.12 -1.43 -5.75
CA ALA A 263 7.53 -1.55 -5.42
C ALA A 263 8.45 -0.96 -6.50
N MET A 264 8.17 -1.25 -7.78
CA MET A 264 8.94 -0.74 -8.92
C MET A 264 8.92 0.79 -8.98
N VAL A 265 7.78 1.41 -8.70
CA VAL A 265 7.67 2.88 -8.60
C VAL A 265 8.53 3.42 -7.45
N LEU A 266 8.61 2.71 -6.33
CA LEU A 266 9.40 3.10 -5.16
C LEU A 266 10.91 2.85 -5.28
N VAL A 267 11.38 2.06 -6.26
CA VAL A 267 12.83 1.80 -6.52
C VAL A 267 13.64 3.10 -6.62
N MET A 268 13.06 4.12 -7.24
CA MET A 268 13.71 5.42 -7.42
C MET A 268 13.89 6.20 -6.12
N ALA A 269 13.04 5.94 -5.12
CA ALA A 269 13.16 6.52 -3.79
C ALA A 269 14.18 5.78 -2.90
N ALA A 270 14.46 4.51 -3.18
CA ALA A 270 15.44 3.72 -2.44
C ALA A 270 16.88 4.19 -2.67
N LYS A 271 17.71 4.14 -1.63
CA LYS A 271 19.12 4.58 -1.68
C LYS A 271 20.15 3.44 -1.72
N HIS A 272 19.75 2.21 -1.38
CA HIS A 272 20.63 1.06 -1.22
C HIS A 272 20.79 0.25 -2.52
N ARG A 273 21.88 -0.54 -2.63
CA ARG A 273 22.24 -1.28 -3.86
C ARG A 273 21.32 -2.47 -4.16
N VAL A 274 20.76 -3.11 -3.13
CA VAL A 274 19.85 -4.27 -3.26
C VAL A 274 18.65 -3.97 -4.17
N ARG A 275 18.25 -2.70 -4.29
CA ARG A 275 17.13 -2.29 -5.15
C ARG A 275 17.27 -2.71 -6.61
N TRP A 276 18.49 -2.83 -7.14
CA TRP A 276 18.70 -3.19 -8.55
C TRP A 276 18.48 -4.67 -8.79
N ILE A 277 18.97 -5.51 -7.88
CA ILE A 277 18.72 -6.95 -7.89
C ILE A 277 17.22 -7.20 -7.71
N ALA A 278 16.62 -6.55 -6.72
CA ALA A 278 15.19 -6.63 -6.46
C ALA A 278 14.36 -6.16 -7.67
N ALA A 279 14.76 -5.09 -8.36
CA ALA A 279 14.08 -4.59 -9.55
C ALA A 279 14.19 -5.56 -10.73
N ALA A 280 15.32 -6.26 -10.91
CA ALA A 280 15.47 -7.26 -11.96
C ALA A 280 14.49 -8.43 -11.74
N PHE A 281 14.58 -9.11 -10.58
CA PHE A 281 13.64 -10.18 -10.23
C PHE A 281 12.19 -9.71 -10.27
N GLY A 282 11.94 -8.51 -9.74
CA GLY A 282 10.61 -7.97 -9.65
C GLY A 282 9.98 -7.64 -11.00
N PHE A 283 10.75 -7.05 -11.92
CA PHE A 283 10.26 -6.75 -13.26
C PHE A 283 9.91 -8.01 -14.03
N PHE A 284 10.74 -9.06 -13.93
CA PHE A 284 10.47 -10.32 -14.60
C PHE A 284 9.17 -10.97 -14.13
N SER A 285 9.00 -11.12 -12.82
CA SER A 285 7.76 -11.69 -12.30
C SER A 285 6.56 -10.78 -12.56
N PHE A 286 6.72 -9.46 -12.50
CA PHE A 286 5.69 -8.51 -12.89
C PHE A 286 5.26 -8.73 -14.35
N ALA A 287 6.21 -8.91 -15.27
CA ALA A 287 5.91 -9.18 -16.66
C ALA A 287 5.16 -10.50 -16.87
N LEU A 288 5.59 -11.55 -16.16
CA LEU A 288 4.97 -12.87 -16.18
C LEU A 288 3.61 -12.93 -15.45
N SER A 289 3.21 -11.89 -14.70
CA SER A 289 1.85 -11.80 -14.13
C SER A 289 0.78 -11.57 -15.21
N LEU A 290 1.18 -10.97 -16.34
CA LEU A 290 0.35 -10.71 -17.50
C LEU A 290 -0.93 -9.89 -17.20
N VAL A 291 -0.89 -9.03 -16.17
CA VAL A 291 -2.00 -8.13 -15.79
C VAL A 291 -1.91 -6.82 -16.58
N ARG A 292 -2.85 -6.59 -17.51
CA ARG A 292 -2.79 -5.46 -18.46
C ARG A 292 -2.94 -4.09 -17.80
N SER A 293 -3.90 -3.95 -16.88
CA SER A 293 -4.19 -2.68 -16.23
C SER A 293 -2.98 -2.13 -15.46
N THR A 294 -2.18 -3.01 -14.83
CA THR A 294 -0.98 -2.60 -14.07
C THR A 294 0.18 -2.20 -14.97
N TRP A 295 0.28 -2.74 -16.20
CA TRP A 295 1.26 -2.24 -17.18
C TRP A 295 0.94 -0.80 -17.58
N GLY A 296 -0.34 -0.51 -17.87
CA GLY A 296 -0.82 0.86 -18.12
C GLY A 296 -0.58 1.78 -16.91
N GLY A 297 -0.92 1.31 -15.71
CA GLY A 297 -0.66 2.03 -14.46
C GLY A 297 0.83 2.33 -14.24
N TRP A 298 1.70 1.35 -14.49
CA TRP A 298 3.14 1.53 -14.39
C TRP A 298 3.66 2.53 -15.42
N ALA A 299 3.20 2.46 -16.68
CA ALA A 299 3.56 3.42 -17.72
C ALA A 299 3.17 4.85 -17.33
N ILE A 300 1.94 5.06 -16.84
CA ILE A 300 1.49 6.36 -16.31
C ILE A 300 2.41 6.82 -15.17
N ALA A 301 2.79 5.91 -14.26
CA ALA A 301 3.65 6.26 -13.12
C ALA A 301 5.03 6.72 -13.59
N MET A 302 5.61 6.03 -14.58
CA MET A 302 6.90 6.37 -15.17
C MET A 302 6.85 7.71 -15.90
N VAL A 303 5.79 7.99 -16.66
CA VAL A 303 5.59 9.30 -17.33
C VAL A 303 5.55 10.42 -16.29
N ILE A 304 4.77 10.27 -15.22
CA ILE A 304 4.70 11.28 -14.14
C ILE A 304 6.06 11.48 -13.48
N GLN A 305 6.80 10.39 -13.20
CA GLN A 305 8.14 10.48 -12.65
C GLN A 305 9.12 11.18 -13.60
N LEU A 306 9.07 10.89 -14.90
CA LEU A 306 9.92 11.54 -15.92
C LEU A 306 9.62 13.04 -16.05
N MET A 307 8.34 13.43 -16.01
CA MET A 307 7.90 14.82 -16.08
C MET A 307 8.37 15.63 -14.87
N LYS A 308 8.34 15.04 -13.66
CA LYS A 308 8.72 15.73 -12.41
C LYS A 308 10.22 15.62 -12.06
N SER A 309 10.95 14.72 -12.70
CA SER A 309 12.37 14.50 -12.41
C SER A 309 13.27 15.56 -13.03
N SER A 310 14.34 15.94 -12.32
CA SER A 310 15.43 16.73 -12.89
C SER A 310 16.14 15.96 -14.02
N ASN A 311 16.80 16.66 -14.95
CA ASN A 311 17.46 16.06 -16.11
C ASN A 311 18.40 14.89 -15.76
N LYS A 312 19.12 14.97 -14.64
CA LYS A 312 20.00 13.90 -14.14
C LYS A 312 19.22 12.64 -13.71
N VAL A 313 18.08 12.83 -13.05
CA VAL A 313 17.22 11.70 -12.64
C VAL A 313 16.45 11.15 -13.84
N ARG A 314 16.00 12.01 -14.75
CA ARG A 314 15.38 11.60 -16.03
C ARG A 314 16.31 10.71 -16.84
N LEU A 315 17.58 11.10 -17.00
CA LEU A 315 18.58 10.27 -17.67
C LEU A 315 18.76 8.93 -16.95
N ARG A 316 18.82 8.93 -15.60
CA ARG A 316 18.91 7.69 -14.83
C ARG A 316 17.70 6.78 -15.04
N ILE A 317 16.49 7.33 -15.10
CA ILE A 317 15.26 6.57 -15.39
C ILE A 317 15.35 5.93 -16.77
N ILE A 318 15.71 6.72 -17.79
CA ILE A 318 15.85 6.24 -19.16
C ILE A 318 16.90 5.13 -19.24
N VAL A 319 18.10 5.36 -18.68
CA VAL A 319 19.17 4.36 -18.63
C VAL A 319 18.72 3.11 -17.87
N SER A 320 18.04 3.24 -16.74
CA SER A 320 17.52 2.08 -16.00
C SER A 320 16.47 1.31 -16.80
N ALA A 321 15.63 1.99 -17.59
CA ALA A 321 14.67 1.34 -18.48
C ALA A 321 15.39 0.58 -19.60
N PHE A 322 16.43 1.17 -20.21
CA PHE A 322 17.26 0.49 -21.21
C PHE A 322 18.02 -0.71 -20.63
N VAL A 323 18.59 -0.58 -19.43
CA VAL A 323 19.27 -1.69 -18.74
C VAL A 323 18.27 -2.80 -18.44
N LEU A 324 17.07 -2.45 -17.95
CA LEU A 324 16.02 -3.42 -17.67
C LEU A 324 15.54 -4.12 -18.93
N ALA A 325 15.32 -3.39 -20.02
CA ALA A 325 14.98 -3.94 -21.33
C ALA A 325 16.10 -4.87 -21.85
N GLY A 326 17.36 -4.45 -21.75
CA GLY A 326 18.52 -5.26 -22.14
C GLY A 326 18.64 -6.55 -21.33
N VAL A 327 18.39 -6.49 -20.02
CA VAL A 327 18.35 -7.67 -19.14
C VAL A 327 17.19 -8.61 -19.50
N CYS A 328 16.14 -8.11 -20.15
CA CYS A 328 15.03 -8.94 -20.63
C CYS A 328 15.28 -9.62 -21.97
N VAL A 329 16.26 -9.17 -22.76
CA VAL A 329 16.54 -9.74 -24.09
C VAL A 329 16.86 -11.24 -24.03
N PRO A 330 17.70 -11.75 -23.10
CA PRO A 330 17.96 -13.19 -22.98
C PRO A 330 16.74 -14.03 -22.58
N LEU A 331 15.69 -13.43 -22.03
CA LEU A 331 14.46 -14.17 -21.74
C LEU A 331 13.56 -14.29 -22.96
N LEU A 332 13.62 -13.32 -23.88
CA LEU A 332 12.93 -13.39 -25.17
C LEU A 332 13.54 -14.44 -26.11
N THR A 333 14.71 -15.00 -25.79
CA THR A 333 15.25 -16.16 -26.52
C THR A 333 14.64 -17.48 -26.02
N PHE A 334 13.90 -17.47 -24.91
CA PHE A 334 13.21 -18.65 -24.40
C PHE A 334 11.79 -18.70 -24.98
N GLY A 335 11.55 -19.57 -25.96
CA GLY A 335 10.33 -19.61 -26.78
C GLY A 335 9.02 -19.43 -25.99
N PRO A 336 8.74 -20.23 -24.95
CA PRO A 336 7.51 -20.10 -24.15
C PRO A 336 7.35 -18.76 -23.44
N VAL A 337 8.44 -18.09 -23.05
CA VAL A 337 8.41 -16.75 -22.44
C VAL A 337 8.16 -15.70 -23.52
N ALA A 338 8.86 -15.82 -24.64
CA ALA A 338 8.76 -14.92 -25.78
C ALA A 338 7.33 -14.90 -26.34
N ASP A 339 6.74 -16.08 -26.57
CA ASP A 339 5.39 -16.23 -27.11
C ASP A 339 4.36 -15.55 -26.21
N ARG A 340 4.46 -15.75 -24.88
CA ARG A 340 3.56 -15.13 -23.91
C ARG A 340 3.72 -13.61 -23.86
N MET A 341 4.96 -13.11 -23.88
CA MET A 341 5.22 -11.67 -23.89
C MET A 341 4.76 -11.03 -25.21
N GLN A 342 4.98 -11.69 -26.34
CA GLN A 342 4.59 -11.21 -27.67
C GLN A 342 3.07 -11.20 -27.85
N GLN A 343 2.38 -12.26 -27.40
CA GLN A 343 0.92 -12.30 -27.40
C GLN A 343 0.34 -11.14 -26.59
N ARG A 344 1.00 -10.72 -25.49
CA ARG A 344 0.58 -9.54 -24.73
C ARG A 344 0.89 -8.21 -25.41
N LEU A 345 2.07 -8.05 -26.01
CA LEU A 345 2.39 -6.85 -26.80
C LEU A 345 1.37 -6.66 -27.92
N ASN A 346 1.00 -7.74 -28.61
CA ASN A 346 -0.02 -7.72 -29.66
C ASN A 346 -1.39 -7.25 -29.12
N THR A 347 -1.82 -7.73 -27.95
CA THR A 347 -3.09 -7.25 -27.33
C THR A 347 -3.05 -5.81 -26.83
N LEU A 348 -1.87 -5.22 -26.59
CA LEU A 348 -1.74 -3.81 -26.20
C LEU A 348 -1.76 -2.88 -27.42
N VAL A 349 -1.36 -3.37 -28.60
CA VAL A 349 -1.35 -2.61 -29.85
C VAL A 349 -2.70 -2.72 -30.57
N ASN A 350 -3.33 -3.89 -30.55
CA ASN A 350 -4.61 -4.17 -31.19
C ASN A 350 -5.76 -4.07 -30.18
N LEU A 351 -6.06 -2.84 -29.73
CA LEU A 351 -7.19 -2.58 -28.81
C LEU A 351 -8.57 -2.83 -29.45
N SER A 352 -8.63 -2.90 -30.78
CA SER A 352 -9.87 -2.95 -31.59
C SER A 352 -10.54 -4.32 -31.66
N ASP A 353 -9.82 -5.42 -31.43
CA ASP A 353 -10.34 -6.81 -31.56
C ASP A 353 -10.49 -7.52 -30.19
N ASP A 354 -10.49 -6.76 -29.10
CA ASP A 354 -10.46 -7.32 -27.76
C ASP A 354 -11.87 -7.59 -27.21
N GLN A 355 -12.26 -8.87 -27.15
CA GLN A 355 -13.48 -9.34 -26.50
C GLN A 355 -13.65 -8.77 -25.08
N SER A 356 -12.56 -8.43 -24.37
CA SER A 356 -12.65 -7.85 -23.02
C SER A 356 -12.95 -6.36 -22.97
N TYR A 357 -12.71 -5.61 -24.06
CA TYR A 357 -13.18 -4.23 -24.20
C TYR A 357 -14.64 -4.19 -24.64
N GLU A 358 -15.04 -5.06 -25.56
CA GLU A 358 -16.41 -5.20 -26.01
C GLU A 358 -17.35 -5.70 -24.90
N ALA A 359 -16.96 -6.76 -24.16
CA ALA A 359 -17.73 -7.26 -23.02
C ALA A 359 -17.87 -6.19 -21.91
N ARG A 360 -16.87 -5.32 -21.73
CA ARG A 360 -16.99 -4.17 -20.82
C ARG A 360 -17.96 -3.13 -21.35
N ASN A 361 -17.88 -2.77 -22.63
CA ASN A 361 -18.77 -1.76 -23.20
C ASN A 361 -20.23 -2.21 -23.17
N GLN A 362 -20.50 -3.49 -23.46
CA GLN A 362 -21.81 -4.12 -23.27
C GLN A 362 -22.22 -4.12 -21.79
N PHE A 363 -21.31 -4.51 -20.88
CA PHE A 363 -21.56 -4.41 -19.44
C PHE A 363 -21.89 -2.97 -18.99
N TYR A 364 -21.19 -1.95 -19.48
CA TYR A 364 -21.50 -0.55 -19.19
C TYR A 364 -22.89 -0.16 -19.73
N ALA A 365 -23.27 -0.64 -20.93
CA ALA A 365 -24.56 -0.34 -21.54
C ALA A 365 -25.73 -1.00 -20.80
N ASP A 366 -25.59 -2.26 -20.41
CA ASP A 366 -26.60 -3.00 -19.65
C ASP A 366 -26.70 -2.49 -18.23
N PHE A 367 -25.56 -2.21 -17.60
CA PHE A 367 -25.49 -1.78 -16.22
C PHE A 367 -25.87 -0.30 -16.05
N ALA A 368 -25.66 0.56 -17.05
CA ALA A 368 -26.13 1.95 -17.00
C ALA A 368 -27.66 2.01 -16.78
N LYS A 369 -28.43 1.12 -17.42
CA LYS A 369 -29.89 1.07 -17.24
C LYS A 369 -30.25 0.74 -15.79
N THR A 370 -29.63 -0.29 -15.20
CA THR A 370 -29.87 -0.70 -13.82
C THR A 370 -29.38 0.35 -12.81
N ALA A 371 -28.22 0.97 -13.06
CA ALA A 371 -27.63 1.96 -12.17
C ALA A 371 -28.41 3.29 -12.10
N PHE A 372 -29.17 3.64 -13.15
CA PHE A 372 -30.06 4.81 -13.09
C PHE A 372 -31.40 4.51 -12.40
N THR A 373 -31.82 3.24 -12.35
CA THR A 373 -33.08 2.83 -11.70
C THR A 373 -32.90 2.46 -10.23
N ASP A 374 -31.76 1.89 -9.84
CA ASP A 374 -31.47 1.56 -8.45
C ASP A 374 -30.63 2.67 -7.79
N VAL A 375 -31.31 3.54 -7.06
CA VAL A 375 -30.69 4.66 -6.34
C VAL A 375 -30.00 4.20 -5.05
N THR A 376 -30.51 3.12 -4.46
CA THR A 376 -30.08 2.57 -3.17
C THR A 376 -28.79 1.76 -3.27
N GLY A 377 -28.60 1.05 -4.38
CA GLY A 377 -27.52 0.09 -4.58
C GLY A 377 -27.74 -1.21 -3.82
N GLU A 378 -26.93 -2.21 -4.11
CA GLU A 378 -27.03 -3.57 -3.55
C GLU A 378 -26.36 -3.72 -2.17
N GLY A 379 -25.62 -2.70 -1.73
CA GLY A 379 -24.94 -2.69 -0.44
C GLY A 379 -23.65 -3.51 -0.39
N LEU A 380 -22.91 -3.34 0.71
CA LEU A 380 -21.70 -4.11 1.00
C LEU A 380 -21.99 -5.61 1.12
N GLY A 381 -21.10 -6.43 0.59
CA GLY A 381 -21.27 -7.90 0.53
C GLY A 381 -21.82 -8.41 -0.80
N ALA A 382 -22.25 -7.52 -1.70
CA ALA A 382 -22.85 -7.89 -2.99
C ALA A 382 -21.84 -8.34 -4.05
N THR A 383 -20.55 -8.01 -3.91
CA THR A 383 -19.53 -8.31 -4.95
C THR A 383 -18.23 -8.90 -4.40
N GLY A 384 -17.48 -9.58 -5.26
CA GLY A 384 -16.15 -10.07 -4.90
C GLY A 384 -16.16 -11.25 -3.92
N ALA A 385 -15.10 -11.35 -3.12
CA ALA A 385 -14.88 -12.48 -2.21
C ALA A 385 -15.87 -12.55 -1.04
N SER A 386 -16.55 -11.44 -0.70
CA SER A 386 -17.56 -11.39 0.37
C SER A 386 -18.81 -12.21 0.03
N THR A 387 -19.13 -12.38 -1.26
CA THR A 387 -20.26 -13.19 -1.74
C THR A 387 -20.14 -14.67 -1.36
N LYS A 388 -18.93 -15.15 -1.07
CA LYS A 388 -18.71 -16.51 -0.55
C LYS A 388 -19.30 -16.70 0.85
N LEU A 389 -19.50 -15.63 1.60
CA LEU A 389 -20.06 -15.66 2.95
C LEU A 389 -21.59 -15.57 2.97
N SER A 390 -22.19 -15.08 1.89
CA SER A 390 -23.64 -15.05 1.70
C SER A 390 -24.18 -16.24 0.91
N SER A 391 -23.35 -16.91 0.11
CA SER A 391 -23.72 -18.10 -0.66
C SER A 391 -23.69 -19.37 0.21
N SER A 392 -24.75 -20.19 0.16
CA SER A 392 -24.91 -21.41 0.97
C SER A 392 -23.81 -22.46 0.80
N ASN A 393 -23.09 -22.44 -0.32
CA ASN A 393 -22.05 -23.43 -0.66
C ASN A 393 -20.61 -22.89 -0.55
N GLY A 394 -20.40 -21.65 -0.07
CA GLY A 394 -19.06 -21.05 0.02
C GLY A 394 -18.38 -20.73 -1.32
N GLN A 395 -19.12 -20.86 -2.43
CA GLN A 395 -18.68 -20.51 -3.78
C GLN A 395 -18.90 -19.00 -4.06
N LEU A 396 -18.24 -18.47 -5.09
CA LEU A 396 -18.47 -17.08 -5.51
C LEU A 396 -19.91 -16.90 -5.96
N GLY A 397 -20.57 -15.85 -5.47
CA GLY A 397 -21.93 -15.48 -5.88
C GLY A 397 -21.96 -14.93 -7.30
N GLN A 398 -23.16 -14.64 -7.81
CA GLN A 398 -23.41 -14.17 -9.19
C GLN A 398 -22.55 -12.94 -9.59
N TYR A 399 -22.24 -12.05 -8.65
CA TYR A 399 -21.36 -10.87 -8.85
C TYR A 399 -19.97 -11.03 -8.21
N GLY A 400 -19.50 -12.26 -8.07
CA GLY A 400 -18.19 -12.59 -7.51
C GLY A 400 -17.01 -12.04 -8.33
N SER A 401 -17.18 -11.87 -9.65
CA SER A 401 -16.23 -11.18 -10.54
C SER A 401 -16.89 -9.96 -11.17
N PHE A 402 -16.58 -8.77 -10.65
CA PHE A 402 -17.11 -7.50 -11.15
C PHE A 402 -16.00 -6.69 -11.83
N ASP A 403 -15.96 -6.73 -13.16
CA ASP A 403 -14.83 -6.26 -13.99
C ASP A 403 -14.91 -4.77 -14.41
N SER A 404 -15.48 -3.92 -13.55
CA SER A 404 -15.49 -2.46 -13.71
C SER A 404 -15.42 -1.75 -12.37
N GLY A 405 -14.34 -1.01 -12.10
CA GLY A 405 -14.20 -0.27 -10.84
C GLY A 405 -15.13 0.94 -10.74
N VAL A 406 -15.33 1.66 -11.84
CA VAL A 406 -16.22 2.84 -11.90
C VAL A 406 -17.67 2.46 -11.64
N MET A 407 -18.13 1.31 -12.16
CA MET A 407 -19.51 0.86 -11.92
C MET A 407 -19.67 0.11 -10.59
N ASN A 408 -18.60 -0.51 -10.07
CA ASN A 408 -18.68 -1.23 -8.79
C ASN A 408 -19.01 -0.30 -7.62
N ILE A 409 -18.51 0.94 -7.63
CA ILE A 409 -18.75 1.91 -6.55
C ILE A 409 -20.24 2.25 -6.42
N PRO A 410 -20.94 2.76 -7.46
CA PRO A 410 -22.39 3.01 -7.40
C PRO A 410 -23.21 1.75 -7.19
N PHE A 411 -22.78 0.60 -7.70
CA PHE A 411 -23.46 -0.67 -7.43
C PHE A 411 -23.49 -1.01 -5.94
N VAL A 412 -22.34 -0.91 -5.28
CA VAL A 412 -22.16 -1.37 -3.90
C VAL A 412 -22.60 -0.31 -2.90
N LEU A 413 -22.31 0.98 -3.15
CA LEU A 413 -22.58 2.06 -2.21
C LEU A 413 -23.88 2.82 -2.50
N GLY A 414 -24.57 2.53 -3.61
CA GLY A 414 -25.66 3.36 -4.11
C GLY A 414 -25.20 4.77 -4.50
N TRP A 415 -26.12 5.58 -5.02
CA TRP A 415 -25.80 6.97 -5.38
C TRP A 415 -25.45 7.84 -4.16
N PRO A 416 -26.21 7.81 -3.04
CA PRO A 416 -25.86 8.59 -1.86
C PRO A 416 -24.47 8.25 -1.31
N GLY A 417 -24.18 6.95 -1.14
CA GLY A 417 -22.89 6.50 -0.64
C GLY A 417 -21.75 6.81 -1.61
N THR A 418 -21.98 6.66 -2.92
CA THR A 418 -20.99 6.99 -3.96
C THR A 418 -20.64 8.45 -4.00
N LEU A 419 -21.62 9.36 -3.93
CA LEU A 419 -21.37 10.80 -3.95
C LEU A 419 -20.57 11.22 -2.72
N MET A 420 -20.92 10.73 -1.52
CA MET A 420 -20.15 10.98 -0.30
C MET A 420 -18.73 10.40 -0.40
N TYR A 421 -18.62 9.15 -0.83
CA TYR A 421 -17.34 8.46 -0.92
C TYR A 421 -16.40 9.11 -1.94
N MET A 422 -16.87 9.30 -3.18
CA MET A 422 -16.07 9.87 -4.26
C MET A 422 -15.73 11.33 -4.03
N SER A 423 -16.63 12.14 -3.46
CA SER A 423 -16.29 13.53 -3.10
C SER A 423 -15.18 13.57 -2.04
N GLY A 424 -15.23 12.69 -1.04
CA GLY A 424 -14.17 12.53 -0.04
C GLY A 424 -12.84 12.11 -0.66
N VAL A 425 -12.85 11.07 -1.51
CA VAL A 425 -11.66 10.57 -2.21
C VAL A 425 -11.07 11.64 -3.12
N LEU A 426 -11.86 12.23 -4.03
CA LEU A 426 -11.39 13.25 -4.97
C LEU A 426 -10.83 14.47 -4.25
N TRP A 427 -11.46 14.91 -3.15
CA TRP A 427 -10.94 16.01 -2.35
C TRP A 427 -9.60 15.65 -1.68
N LEU A 428 -9.48 14.43 -1.14
CA LEU A 428 -8.23 13.92 -0.57
C LEU A 428 -7.11 13.91 -1.63
N LEU A 429 -7.37 13.34 -2.80
CA LEU A 429 -6.42 13.25 -3.91
C LEU A 429 -6.02 14.64 -4.41
N ALA A 430 -6.97 15.54 -4.63
CA ALA A 430 -6.69 16.92 -5.05
C ALA A 430 -5.82 17.69 -4.02
N ARG A 431 -5.98 17.40 -2.73
CA ARG A 431 -5.09 17.96 -1.68
C ARG A 431 -3.69 17.35 -1.75
N ALA A 432 -3.58 16.04 -1.93
CA ALA A 432 -2.30 15.37 -2.08
C ALA A 432 -1.53 15.89 -3.31
N VAL A 433 -2.18 16.01 -4.47
CA VAL A 433 -1.59 16.60 -5.69
C VAL A 433 -1.05 18.00 -5.42
N ARG A 434 -1.86 18.89 -4.81
CA ARG A 434 -1.43 20.26 -4.49
C ARG A 434 -0.21 20.31 -3.57
N VAL A 435 -0.11 19.39 -2.62
CA VAL A 435 1.07 19.29 -1.73
C VAL A 435 2.29 18.76 -2.51
N ALA A 436 2.11 17.72 -3.31
CA ALA A 436 3.19 17.12 -4.09
C ALA A 436 3.77 18.06 -5.15
N LEU A 437 2.95 18.94 -5.74
CA LEU A 437 3.42 19.96 -6.69
C LEU A 437 4.33 21.01 -6.03
N ARG A 438 4.19 21.25 -4.72
CA ARG A 438 5.06 22.16 -3.96
C ARG A 438 6.36 21.51 -3.47
N MET A 439 6.54 20.21 -3.72
CA MET A 439 7.68 19.40 -3.26
C MET A 439 8.28 18.57 -4.42
N PRO A 440 8.76 19.21 -5.51
CA PRO A 440 9.31 18.49 -6.66
C PRO A 440 10.62 17.74 -6.36
N GLU A 441 11.41 18.24 -5.41
CA GLU A 441 12.72 17.67 -5.06
C GLU A 441 12.65 16.34 -4.27
N ASP A 442 11.51 16.06 -3.64
CA ASP A 442 11.35 14.85 -2.82
C ASP A 442 10.97 13.65 -3.69
N ARG A 443 11.93 12.74 -3.89
CA ARG A 443 11.77 11.54 -4.71
C ARG A 443 10.66 10.62 -4.20
N TYR A 444 10.48 10.51 -2.88
CA TYR A 444 9.45 9.67 -2.32
C TYR A 444 8.06 10.29 -2.53
N VAL A 445 7.92 11.61 -2.35
CA VAL A 445 6.67 12.32 -2.68
C VAL A 445 6.34 12.20 -4.17
N CYS A 446 7.34 12.24 -5.05
CA CYS A 446 7.14 12.00 -6.49
C CYS A 446 6.69 10.56 -6.79
N ALA A 447 7.30 9.57 -6.13
CA ALA A 447 6.89 8.17 -6.25
C ALA A 447 5.46 7.93 -5.73
N CYS A 448 5.10 8.48 -4.57
CA CYS A 448 3.74 8.40 -4.05
C CYS A 448 2.74 9.12 -4.96
N LEU A 449 3.08 10.28 -5.53
CA LEU A 449 2.19 10.99 -6.45
C LEU A 449 1.92 10.16 -7.72
N SER A 450 2.98 9.64 -8.33
CA SER A 450 2.87 8.80 -9.52
C SER A 450 2.05 7.54 -9.23
N LEU A 451 2.31 6.86 -8.10
CA LEU A 451 1.53 5.71 -7.68
C LEU A 451 0.03 6.04 -7.50
N MET A 452 -0.26 7.11 -6.75
CA MET A 452 -1.62 7.54 -6.45
C MET A 452 -2.40 7.86 -7.73
N VAL A 453 -1.81 8.62 -8.66
CA VAL A 453 -2.48 8.98 -9.92
C VAL A 453 -2.67 7.74 -10.81
N SER A 454 -1.66 6.87 -10.90
CA SER A 454 -1.74 5.64 -11.69
C SER A 454 -2.83 4.69 -11.19
N ILE A 455 -2.89 4.43 -9.89
CA ILE A 455 -3.90 3.54 -9.31
C ILE A 455 -5.30 4.13 -9.47
N PHE A 456 -5.43 5.46 -9.31
CA PHE A 456 -6.69 6.13 -9.56
C PHE A 456 -7.10 6.05 -11.04
N ALA A 457 -6.18 6.22 -11.99
CA ALA A 457 -6.46 6.06 -13.42
C ALA A 457 -6.88 4.63 -13.78
N MET A 458 -6.34 3.62 -13.09
CA MET A 458 -6.72 2.22 -13.27
C MET A 458 -8.15 1.89 -12.81
N LEU A 459 -8.83 2.80 -12.11
CA LEU A 459 -10.21 2.61 -11.63
C LEU A 459 -11.19 2.28 -12.76
N VAL A 460 -10.92 2.78 -13.97
CA VAL A 460 -11.71 2.50 -15.17
C VAL A 460 -11.73 1.01 -15.51
N PHE A 461 -10.65 0.28 -15.20
CA PHE A 461 -10.52 -1.14 -15.55
C PHE A 461 -10.90 -2.10 -14.42
N THR A 462 -10.74 -1.69 -13.16
CA THR A 462 -10.95 -2.54 -11.98
C THR A 462 -11.15 -1.68 -10.74
N ASN A 463 -11.86 -2.17 -9.72
CA ASN A 463 -11.99 -1.44 -8.46
C ASN A 463 -10.64 -1.39 -7.74
N SER A 464 -9.89 -0.31 -7.98
CA SER A 464 -8.57 -0.07 -7.41
C SER A 464 -8.60 0.69 -6.07
N LEU A 465 -9.79 1.01 -5.55
CA LEU A 465 -9.95 1.75 -4.29
C LEU A 465 -9.99 0.85 -3.06
N VAL A 466 -10.18 -0.45 -3.25
CA VAL A 466 -10.18 -1.49 -2.21
C VAL A 466 -8.99 -2.42 -2.38
N GLY A 467 -8.77 -3.36 -1.45
CA GLY A 467 -7.73 -4.37 -1.61
C GLY A 467 -6.32 -3.77 -1.58
N THR A 468 -5.41 -4.45 -2.29
CA THR A 468 -4.02 -3.99 -2.47
C THR A 468 -3.95 -2.65 -3.22
N GLY A 469 -4.82 -2.42 -4.20
CA GLY A 469 -4.90 -1.14 -4.91
C GLY A 469 -5.23 0.02 -3.96
N GLY A 470 -6.26 -0.15 -3.14
CA GLY A 470 -6.67 0.82 -2.12
C GLY A 470 -5.54 1.12 -1.13
N LEU A 471 -4.90 0.08 -0.59
CA LEU A 471 -3.78 0.23 0.34
C LEU A 471 -2.69 1.12 -0.25
N LEU A 472 -2.30 0.87 -1.49
CA LEU A 472 -1.27 1.64 -2.19
C LEU A 472 -1.72 3.09 -2.47
N LEU A 473 -2.95 3.27 -2.95
CA LEU A 473 -3.53 4.59 -3.25
C LEU A 473 -3.55 5.47 -2.01
N PHE A 474 -4.21 5.02 -0.95
CA PHE A 474 -4.43 5.81 0.25
C PHE A 474 -3.15 5.96 1.06
N SER A 475 -2.31 4.91 1.19
CA SER A 475 -1.00 5.06 1.82
C SER A 475 -0.15 6.11 1.11
N SER A 476 -0.21 6.18 -0.23
CA SER A 476 0.51 7.19 -1.00
C SER A 476 -0.07 8.59 -0.81
N ALA A 477 -1.39 8.75 -0.93
CA ALA A 477 -2.06 10.03 -0.74
C ALA A 477 -1.77 10.61 0.65
N PHE A 478 -1.90 9.80 1.69
CA PHE A 478 -1.64 10.23 3.06
C PHE A 478 -0.15 10.40 3.38
N SER A 479 0.75 9.64 2.76
CA SER A 479 2.20 9.87 2.85
C SER A 479 2.59 11.25 2.31
N ILE A 480 1.99 11.68 1.20
CA ILE A 480 2.20 13.03 0.64
C ILE A 480 1.69 14.10 1.61
N LEU A 481 0.48 13.92 2.17
CA LEU A 481 -0.07 14.86 3.15
C LEU A 481 0.79 14.93 4.42
N GLY A 482 1.29 13.78 4.89
CA GLY A 482 2.25 13.67 5.98
C GLY A 482 3.55 14.43 5.69
N ALA A 483 4.10 14.31 4.48
CA ALA A 483 5.28 15.05 4.04
C ALA A 483 5.06 16.57 4.08
N GLY A 484 3.90 17.01 3.58
CA GLY A 484 3.51 18.42 3.59
C GLY A 484 3.37 18.99 5.00
N HIS A 485 2.88 18.19 5.95
CA HIS A 485 2.77 18.61 7.34
C HIS A 485 4.12 18.65 8.05
N TRP A 486 4.95 17.61 7.85
CA TRP A 486 6.33 17.55 8.35
C TRP A 486 7.15 18.77 7.91
N ARG A 487 7.13 19.10 6.61
CA ARG A 487 7.86 20.27 6.09
C ARG A 487 7.44 21.58 6.76
N ARG A 488 6.17 21.75 7.12
CA ARG A 488 5.68 22.94 7.84
C ARG A 488 6.20 22.97 9.27
N ILE A 489 6.25 21.81 9.95
CA ILE A 489 6.80 21.70 11.30
C ILE A 489 8.29 22.04 11.28
N THR A 490 9.06 21.42 10.39
CA THR A 490 10.51 21.64 10.26
C THR A 490 10.83 23.11 9.92
N ARG A 491 10.05 23.74 9.03
CA ARG A 491 10.22 25.18 8.72
C ARG A 491 9.95 26.08 9.91
N ARG A 492 8.91 25.79 10.71
CA ARG A 492 8.57 26.57 11.91
C ARG A 492 9.64 26.44 13.00
N GLN A 493 10.21 25.25 13.14
CA GLN A 493 11.34 25.01 14.05
C GLN A 493 12.60 25.75 13.58
N ALA A 494 12.89 25.72 12.27
CA ALA A 494 14.02 26.43 11.69
C ALA A 494 13.88 27.95 11.76
N SER A 495 12.66 28.50 11.76
CA SER A 495 12.39 29.94 11.87
C SER A 495 12.41 30.47 13.31
N GLY A 496 12.73 29.66 14.33
CA GLY A 496 13.00 30.14 15.69
C GLY A 496 11.84 30.77 16.47
N ILE A 497 10.59 30.65 16.00
CA ILE A 497 9.42 31.17 16.74
C ILE A 497 9.12 30.19 17.88
N ALA A 498 9.78 30.38 19.02
CA ALA A 498 9.37 29.81 20.28
C ALA A 498 7.92 30.27 20.59
N PRO A 499 7.05 29.43 21.18
CA PRO A 499 5.81 29.93 21.75
C PRO A 499 6.19 31.00 22.78
N ALA A 500 5.63 32.19 22.64
CA ALA A 500 5.86 33.29 23.58
C ALA A 500 5.66 32.77 25.01
N THR A 501 6.73 32.74 25.78
CA THR A 501 6.64 32.65 27.24
C THR A 501 5.77 33.81 27.70
N PRO A 502 4.73 33.58 28.52
CA PRO A 502 4.00 34.69 29.11
C PRO A 502 4.99 35.57 29.87
N PRO A 503 4.82 36.91 29.86
CA PRO A 503 5.77 37.81 30.48
C PRO A 503 5.90 37.48 31.96
N ASP A 504 7.14 37.27 32.42
CA ASP A 504 7.50 37.24 33.82
C ASP A 504 6.95 38.50 34.50
N THR A 505 5.94 38.32 35.36
CA THR A 505 5.54 39.36 36.30
C THR A 505 6.57 39.39 37.40
N THR A 506 7.64 40.16 37.21
CA THR A 506 8.50 40.61 38.30
C THR A 506 7.68 41.56 39.19
N PRO A 507 7.49 41.29 40.49
CA PRO A 507 6.87 42.26 41.39
C PRO A 507 7.83 43.44 41.62
N PRO A 508 7.31 44.68 41.75
CA PRO A 508 8.14 45.83 42.02
C PRO A 508 8.73 45.77 43.43
N THR A 509 9.99 46.18 43.50
CA THR A 509 10.73 46.53 44.71
C THR A 509 9.95 47.52 45.57
N GLU A 510 9.58 47.14 46.79
CA GLU A 510 9.30 48.08 47.88
C GLU A 510 10.59 48.34 48.66
N VAL A 511 10.93 49.62 48.76
CA VAL A 511 11.98 50.20 49.61
C VAL A 511 11.25 51.01 50.68
N SER A 512 11.52 50.67 51.95
CA SER A 512 11.36 51.44 53.21
C SER A 512 10.09 52.27 53.45
N ASP A 513 9.30 51.89 54.45
CA ASP A 513 9.45 52.36 55.85
C ASP A 513 8.86 51.36 56.85
#